data_AF-A0A1G4PAV3-F1
#
_entry.id   AF-A0A1G4PAV3-F1
#
_cell.length_a   1.000
_cell.length_b   1.000
_cell.length_c   1.000
_cell.angle_alpha   90.00
_cell.angle_beta   90.00
_cell.angle_gamma   90.00
#
_symmetry.space_group_name_H-M   'P 1'
#
loop_
_entity.id
_entity.type
_entity.pdbx_description
1 polymer ?
#
loop_
_entity_poly.entity_id
_entity_poly.type
_entity_poly.pdbx_seq_one_letter_code
_entity_poly.pdbx_strand_id
1 'polypeptide(L)'
;MKALQDRSMFRLLERLALRTWPAQLEQPCKGWILRASDGVTKRANSVWTIDGREQWTGDEKAIADAEAFYMSHRLTPRFHISEASPSGLDACLERRGYVKETPSLMLTTDVSQAIRRTEPVYGNSLRAVVQPSPDASWLEQFSTLEGFAPNSWNFTISSSPELRPRPPM
;
A
#
# COMPACT_ATOMS: atom_id res chain seq x y z
N MET A 1 24.04 -5.18 2.81
CA MET A 1 22.58 -5.29 2.61
C MET A 1 22.37 -6.69 2.04
N LYS A 2 21.66 -7.59 2.74
CA LYS A 2 21.41 -8.93 2.21
C LYS A 2 20.13 -8.85 1.39
N ALA A 3 20.19 -9.21 0.10
CA ALA A 3 18.98 -9.42 -0.67
C ALA A 3 18.17 -10.53 0.03
N LEU A 4 16.88 -10.29 0.24
CA LEU A 4 15.97 -11.33 0.69
C LEU A 4 15.94 -12.40 -0.41
N GLN A 5 16.39 -13.61 -0.11
CA GLN A 5 16.34 -14.74 -1.05
C GLN A 5 15.19 -15.70 -0.74
N ASP A 6 14.43 -15.44 0.33
CA ASP A 6 13.37 -16.32 0.80
C ASP A 6 11.99 -15.72 0.47
N ARG A 7 11.27 -16.38 -0.44
CA ARG A 7 9.91 -16.01 -0.85
C ARG A 7 8.92 -16.07 0.31
N SER A 8 9.15 -16.92 1.31
CA SER A 8 8.31 -16.99 2.52
C SER A 8 8.46 -15.73 3.37
N MET A 9 9.67 -15.18 3.46
CA MET A 9 9.94 -13.91 4.14
C MET A 9 9.26 -12.75 3.41
N PHE A 10 9.33 -12.70 2.08
CA PHE A 10 8.57 -11.69 1.32
C PHE A 10 7.07 -11.80 1.60
N ARG A 11 6.48 -13.01 1.52
CA ARG A 11 5.05 -13.21 1.84
C ARG A 11 4.71 -12.73 3.25
N LEU A 12 5.55 -13.03 4.24
CA LEU A 12 5.34 -12.58 5.62
C LEU A 12 5.36 -11.05 5.73
N LEU A 13 6.41 -10.41 5.21
CA LEU A 13 6.56 -8.96 5.27
C LEU A 13 5.44 -8.23 4.50
N GLU A 14 5.02 -8.78 3.37
CA GLU A 14 3.90 -8.25 2.59
C GLU A 14 2.56 -8.34 3.33
N ARG A 15 2.31 -9.45 4.03
CA ARG A 15 1.12 -9.59 4.89
C ARG A 15 1.15 -8.61 6.06
N LEU A 16 2.31 -8.41 6.66
CA LEU A 16 2.49 -7.43 7.73
C LEU A 16 2.26 -6.01 7.19
N ALA A 17 2.87 -5.66 6.06
CA ALA A 17 2.72 -4.36 5.41
C ALA A 17 1.26 -4.08 5.04
N LEU A 18 0.54 -5.07 4.50
CA LEU A 18 -0.89 -4.97 4.21
C LEU A 18 -1.69 -4.52 5.45
N ARG A 19 -1.39 -5.08 6.63
CA ARG A 19 -2.09 -4.77 7.89
C ARG A 19 -1.73 -3.40 8.48
N THR A 20 -0.59 -2.82 8.10
CA THR A 20 -0.18 -1.50 8.61
C THR A 20 -0.87 -0.34 7.90
N TRP A 21 -1.44 -0.58 6.71
CA TRP A 21 -2.13 0.43 5.92
C TRP A 21 -3.41 -0.14 5.31
N PRO A 22 -4.44 -0.41 6.14
CA PRO A 22 -5.66 -1.05 5.69
C PRO A 22 -6.41 -0.17 4.70
N ALA A 23 -7.09 -0.81 3.76
CA ALA A 23 -8.02 -0.08 2.90
C ALA A 23 -9.37 0.16 3.59
N GLN A 24 -10.14 1.16 3.14
CA GLN A 24 -11.50 1.39 3.61
C GLN A 24 -12.41 0.22 3.23
N LEU A 25 -12.19 -0.33 2.03
CA LEU A 25 -12.85 -1.52 1.52
C LEU A 25 -11.81 -2.56 1.10
N GLU A 26 -11.96 -3.78 1.61
CA GLU A 26 -11.21 -4.96 1.18
C GLU A 26 -12.15 -6.06 0.75
N GLN A 27 -11.93 -6.63 -0.44
CA GLN A 27 -12.75 -7.72 -0.99
C GLN A 27 -11.86 -8.87 -1.46
N PRO A 28 -12.02 -10.09 -0.90
CA PRO A 28 -11.37 -11.27 -1.44
C PRO A 28 -11.79 -11.54 -2.89
N CYS A 29 -10.83 -11.86 -3.75
CA CYS A 29 -11.08 -12.21 -5.15
C CYS A 29 -10.10 -13.29 -5.59
N LYS A 30 -10.54 -14.55 -5.58
CA LYS A 30 -9.79 -15.69 -6.15
C LYS A 30 -8.33 -15.81 -5.68
N GLY A 31 -8.07 -15.62 -4.38
CA GLY A 31 -6.71 -15.63 -3.83
C GLY A 31 -6.00 -14.28 -3.88
N TRP A 32 -6.69 -13.21 -4.27
CA TRP A 32 -6.23 -11.84 -4.13
C TRP A 32 -7.11 -11.08 -3.16
N ILE A 33 -6.64 -9.89 -2.77
CA ILE A 33 -7.44 -8.92 -2.02
C ILE A 33 -7.54 -7.65 -2.86
N LEU A 34 -8.75 -7.30 -3.28
CA LEU A 34 -9.06 -6.03 -3.93
C LEU A 34 -9.20 -4.96 -2.84
N ARG A 35 -8.61 -3.78 -3.06
CA ARG A 35 -8.51 -2.76 -2.02
C ARG A 35 -8.88 -1.40 -2.60
N ALA A 36 -9.78 -0.70 -1.93
CA ALA A 36 -10.23 0.63 -2.33
C ALA A 36 -10.29 1.57 -1.11
N SER A 37 -9.71 2.76 -1.29
CA SER A 37 -9.66 3.86 -0.33
C SER A 37 -9.62 5.20 -1.09
N ASP A 38 -10.68 5.50 -1.83
CA ASP A 38 -10.91 6.77 -2.54
C ASP A 38 -9.77 7.28 -3.46
N GLY A 39 -8.85 6.41 -3.88
CA GLY A 39 -7.76 6.74 -4.79
C GLY A 39 -6.59 7.54 -4.19
N VAL A 40 -6.62 7.87 -2.89
CA VAL A 40 -5.59 8.74 -2.26
C VAL A 40 -4.19 8.11 -2.34
N THR A 41 -4.04 6.84 -1.96
CA THR A 41 -2.75 6.15 -2.05
C THR A 41 -2.82 4.95 -2.98
N LYS A 42 -1.80 4.74 -3.81
CA LYS A 42 -1.68 3.55 -4.66
C LYS A 42 -1.62 2.26 -3.83
N ARG A 43 -1.03 2.34 -2.62
CA ARG A 43 -0.88 1.18 -1.74
C ARG A 43 -2.21 0.70 -1.18
N ALA A 44 -3.18 1.57 -0.88
CA ALA A 44 -4.52 1.15 -0.43
C ALA A 44 -5.54 0.99 -1.58
N ASN A 45 -5.16 1.35 -2.81
CA ASN A 45 -6.00 1.31 -4.01
C ASN A 45 -5.40 0.41 -5.10
N SER A 46 -5.04 -0.83 -4.73
CA SER A 46 -4.45 -1.81 -5.67
C SER A 46 -4.69 -3.24 -5.23
N VAL A 47 -4.81 -4.14 -6.20
CA VAL A 47 -4.95 -5.58 -6.01
C VAL A 47 -3.71 -6.09 -5.29
N TRP A 48 -3.90 -6.67 -4.11
CA TRP A 48 -2.84 -7.38 -3.40
C TRP A 48 -2.78 -8.82 -3.93
N THR A 49 -1.79 -9.12 -4.75
CA THR A 49 -1.73 -10.37 -5.55
C THR A 49 -1.04 -11.53 -4.84
N ILE A 50 -0.74 -11.38 -3.55
CA ILE A 50 0.25 -12.18 -2.83
C ILE A 50 -0.38 -13.38 -2.09
N ASP A 51 -1.68 -13.37 -1.80
CA ASP A 51 -2.40 -14.53 -1.20
C ASP A 51 -2.78 -15.63 -2.19
N GLY A 52 -1.92 -15.87 -3.16
CA GLY A 52 -2.27 -16.66 -4.32
C GLY A 52 -1.54 -17.99 -4.43
N ARG A 53 -1.73 -18.58 -5.61
CA ARG A 53 -0.92 -19.68 -6.10
C ARG A 53 0.51 -19.21 -6.36
N GLU A 54 1.45 -20.15 -6.38
CA GLU A 54 2.86 -19.81 -6.65
C GLU A 54 3.12 -19.40 -8.10
N GLN A 55 2.31 -19.94 -9.01
CA GLN A 55 2.36 -19.70 -10.45
C GLN A 55 1.02 -19.17 -10.93
N TRP A 56 1.07 -18.22 -11.86
CA TRP A 56 -0.10 -17.71 -12.54
C TRP A 56 -0.72 -18.80 -13.42
N THR A 57 -2.00 -19.09 -13.21
CA THR A 57 -2.68 -20.17 -13.93
C THR A 57 -3.37 -19.72 -15.21
N GLY A 58 -3.18 -18.47 -15.62
CA GLY A 58 -3.91 -17.91 -16.77
C GLY A 58 -5.39 -17.64 -16.50
N ASP A 59 -5.81 -17.48 -15.23
CA ASP A 59 -7.20 -17.16 -14.89
C ASP A 59 -7.51 -15.70 -15.25
N GLU A 60 -7.79 -15.48 -16.54
CA GLU A 60 -8.13 -14.17 -17.09
C GLU A 60 -9.33 -13.53 -16.41
N LYS A 61 -10.25 -14.36 -15.89
CA LYS A 61 -11.44 -13.87 -15.21
C LYS A 61 -11.07 -13.18 -13.89
N ALA A 62 -10.00 -13.59 -13.20
CA ALA A 62 -9.57 -12.89 -11.98
C ALA A 62 -9.11 -11.45 -12.26
N ILE A 63 -8.43 -11.22 -13.40
CA ILE A 63 -8.03 -9.88 -13.84
C ILE A 63 -9.28 -9.07 -14.22
N ALA A 64 -10.19 -9.65 -15.00
CA ALA A 64 -11.43 -8.98 -15.41
C ALA A 64 -12.33 -8.62 -14.20
N ASP A 65 -12.43 -9.51 -13.21
CA ASP A 65 -13.20 -9.26 -11.98
C ASP A 65 -12.58 -8.11 -11.16
N ALA A 66 -11.23 -8.06 -11.09
CA ALA A 66 -10.53 -6.95 -10.46
C ALA A 66 -10.74 -5.63 -11.22
N GLU A 67 -10.61 -5.63 -12.54
CA GLU A 67 -10.85 -4.46 -13.39
C GLU A 67 -12.27 -3.92 -13.20
N ALA A 68 -13.28 -4.80 -13.22
CA ALA A 68 -14.67 -4.43 -12.97
C ALA A 68 -14.88 -3.79 -11.59
N PHE A 69 -14.24 -4.33 -10.55
CA PHE A 69 -14.28 -3.75 -9.20
C PHE A 69 -13.72 -2.33 -9.16
N TYR A 70 -12.55 -2.06 -9.75
CA TYR A 70 -12.01 -0.70 -9.73
C TYR A 70 -12.84 0.26 -10.58
N MET A 71 -13.33 -0.18 -11.75
CA MET A 71 -14.23 0.62 -12.58
C MET A 71 -15.52 0.99 -11.84
N SER A 72 -16.14 0.07 -11.09
CA SER A 72 -17.36 0.35 -10.33
C SER A 72 -17.14 1.37 -9.20
N HIS A 73 -15.91 1.48 -8.70
CA HIS A 73 -15.50 2.46 -7.68
C HIS A 73 -14.90 3.74 -8.29
N ARG A 74 -14.92 3.89 -9.64
CA ARG A 74 -14.31 5.01 -10.37
C ARG A 74 -12.80 5.16 -10.08
N LEU A 75 -12.12 4.04 -9.87
CA LEU A 75 -10.69 3.95 -9.61
C LEU A 75 -9.97 3.30 -10.79
N THR A 76 -8.68 3.60 -10.92
CA THR A 76 -7.81 2.93 -11.90
C THR A 76 -7.41 1.54 -11.39
N PRO A 77 -7.61 0.46 -12.16
CA PRO A 77 -7.10 -0.86 -11.81
C PRO A 77 -5.58 -0.85 -11.66
N ARG A 78 -5.09 -1.32 -10.52
CA ARG A 78 -3.66 -1.39 -10.21
C ARG A 78 -3.35 -2.72 -9.55
N PHE A 79 -2.21 -3.31 -9.88
CA PHE A 79 -1.77 -4.57 -9.30
C PHE A 79 -0.49 -4.35 -8.51
N HIS A 80 -0.51 -4.74 -7.23
CA HIS A 80 0.69 -4.82 -6.42
C HIS A 80 1.42 -6.12 -6.74
N ILE A 81 2.55 -6.00 -7.42
CA ILE A 81 3.43 -7.11 -7.81
C ILE A 81 4.71 -7.04 -6.98
N SER A 82 5.11 -8.18 -6.42
CA SER A 82 6.38 -8.39 -5.72
C SER A 82 6.88 -9.82 -5.94
N GLU A 83 8.06 -10.15 -5.41
CA GLU A 83 8.64 -11.52 -5.45
C GLU A 83 7.70 -12.59 -4.86
N ALA A 84 6.76 -12.17 -4.00
CA ALA A 84 5.78 -13.06 -3.41
C ALA A 84 4.56 -13.32 -4.32
N SER A 85 4.38 -12.56 -5.39
CA SER A 85 3.27 -12.69 -6.35
C SER A 85 3.42 -13.94 -7.23
N PRO A 86 2.34 -14.50 -7.81
CA PRO A 86 2.41 -15.64 -8.71
C PRO A 86 3.37 -15.39 -9.88
N SER A 87 4.27 -16.34 -10.16
CA SER A 87 5.18 -16.22 -11.30
C SER A 87 4.41 -16.19 -12.62
N GLY A 88 4.85 -15.34 -13.55
CA GLY A 88 4.18 -15.13 -14.83
C GLY A 88 3.00 -14.14 -14.81
N LEU A 89 2.57 -13.66 -13.63
CA LEU A 89 1.53 -12.63 -13.54
C LEU A 89 2.00 -11.29 -14.12
N ASP A 90 3.21 -10.83 -13.79
CA ASP A 90 3.78 -9.56 -14.31
C ASP A 90 3.77 -9.52 -15.85
N ALA A 91 4.29 -10.57 -16.49
CA ALA A 91 4.30 -10.71 -17.95
C ALA A 91 2.88 -10.85 -18.54
N CYS A 92 1.93 -11.41 -17.80
CA CYS A 92 0.53 -11.45 -18.21
C CYS A 92 -0.09 -10.05 -18.23
N LEU A 93 0.17 -9.25 -17.19
CA LEU A 93 -0.31 -7.87 -17.09
C LEU A 93 0.34 -6.99 -18.15
N GLU A 94 1.64 -7.14 -18.40
CA GLU A 94 2.37 -6.41 -19.44
C GLU A 94 1.77 -6.66 -20.83
N ARG A 95 1.46 -7.91 -21.19
CA ARG A 95 0.77 -8.26 -22.45
C ARG A 95 -0.63 -7.64 -22.58
N ARG A 96 -1.24 -7.24 -21.47
CA ARG A 96 -2.54 -6.55 -21.42
C ARG A 96 -2.41 -5.03 -21.42
N GLY A 97 -1.19 -4.49 -21.54
CA GLY A 97 -0.93 -3.05 -21.59
C GLY A 97 -0.74 -2.40 -20.23
N TYR A 98 -0.62 -3.17 -19.14
CA TYR A 98 -0.23 -2.61 -17.85
C TYR A 98 1.24 -2.18 -17.90
N VAL A 99 1.52 -1.06 -17.24
CA VAL A 99 2.87 -0.47 -17.16
C VAL A 99 3.36 -0.41 -15.72
N LYS A 100 4.68 -0.50 -15.55
CA LYS A 100 5.32 -0.33 -14.23
C LYS A 100 5.30 1.13 -13.85
N GLU A 101 4.47 1.48 -12.87
CA GLU A 101 4.27 2.87 -12.50
C GLU A 101 5.02 3.29 -11.23
N THR A 102 5.14 2.41 -10.23
CA THR A 102 5.80 2.77 -8.95
C THR A 102 6.70 1.63 -8.50
N PRO A 103 7.92 1.53 -9.07
CA PRO A 103 8.91 0.58 -8.62
C PRO A 103 9.20 0.81 -7.13
N SER A 104 9.13 -0.27 -6.35
CA SER A 104 9.37 -0.24 -4.89
C SER A 104 10.34 -1.34 -4.51
N LEU A 105 11.21 -1.06 -3.53
CA LEU A 105 12.14 -2.03 -2.98
C LEU A 105 11.69 -2.44 -1.58
N MET A 106 11.73 -3.75 -1.29
CA MET A 106 11.63 -4.25 0.07
C MET A 106 13.03 -4.43 0.63
N LEU A 107 13.39 -3.61 1.62
CA LEU A 107 14.70 -3.60 2.25
C LEU A 107 14.59 -4.07 3.69
N THR A 108 15.51 -4.94 4.10
CA THR A 108 15.62 -5.39 5.49
C THR A 108 17.02 -5.16 6.02
N THR A 109 17.08 -4.86 7.31
CA THR A 109 18.33 -4.78 8.08
C THR A 109 18.07 -5.23 9.50
N ASP A 110 19.12 -5.68 10.16
CA ASP A 110 19.11 -5.85 11.61
C ASP A 110 18.91 -4.47 12.28
N VAL A 111 18.08 -4.44 13.33
CA VAL A 111 17.74 -3.21 14.07
C VAL A 111 18.98 -2.61 14.75
N SER A 112 19.84 -3.45 15.35
CA SER A 112 21.06 -2.97 16.00
C SER A 112 22.03 -2.34 14.98
N GLN A 113 22.09 -2.91 13.77
CA GLN A 113 22.84 -2.34 12.65
C GLN A 113 22.25 -1.01 12.18
N ALA A 114 20.92 -0.91 12.08
CA ALA A 114 20.26 0.34 11.71
C ALA A 114 20.58 1.45 12.71
N ILE A 115 20.46 1.17 14.02
CA ILE A 115 20.79 2.11 15.10
C ILE A 115 22.24 2.57 14.98
N ARG A 116 23.21 1.65 14.95
CA ARG A 116 24.64 2.01 14.83
C ARG A 116 24.97 2.85 13.60
N ARG A 117 24.26 2.63 12.49
CA ARG A 117 24.50 3.36 11.22
C ARG A 117 23.80 4.71 11.15
N THR A 118 22.77 4.92 11.98
CA THR A 118 21.97 6.14 12.02
C THR A 118 22.20 6.95 13.29
N GLU A 119 23.05 6.46 14.19
CA GLU A 119 23.50 7.20 15.36
C GLU A 119 24.13 8.52 14.91
N PRO A 120 23.71 9.66 15.49
CA PRO A 120 24.18 10.97 15.03
C PRO A 120 25.71 11.07 15.12
N VAL A 121 26.38 11.15 13.97
CA VAL A 121 27.76 11.61 13.93
C VAL A 121 27.71 13.13 14.08
N TYR A 122 28.45 13.66 15.08
CA TYR A 122 28.56 15.06 15.46
C TYR A 122 28.08 16.08 14.40
N GLY A 123 26.98 16.80 14.69
CA GLY A 123 26.50 17.95 13.91
C GLY A 123 25.19 17.73 13.13
N ASN A 124 24.77 16.50 12.87
CA ASN A 124 23.49 16.20 12.20
C ASN A 124 22.42 15.73 13.21
N SER A 125 21.86 16.65 14.01
CA SER A 125 20.68 16.33 14.82
C SER A 125 19.40 16.59 14.01
N LEU A 126 18.72 15.51 13.61
CA LEU A 126 17.35 15.62 13.11
C LEU A 126 16.42 15.91 14.30
N ARG A 127 15.74 17.05 14.28
CA ARG A 127 14.65 17.32 15.22
C ARG A 127 13.33 16.91 14.57
N ALA A 128 12.72 15.84 15.08
CA ALA A 128 11.36 15.48 14.73
C ALA A 128 10.39 16.02 15.78
N VAL A 129 9.25 16.56 15.32
CA VAL A 129 8.12 16.94 16.19
C VAL A 129 7.00 15.95 15.90
N VAL A 130 6.51 15.26 16.92
CA VAL A 130 5.38 14.33 16.81
C VAL A 130 4.14 15.02 17.34
N GLN A 131 3.10 15.09 16.50
CA GLN A 131 1.81 15.69 16.83
C GLN A 131 0.71 14.63 16.72
N PRO A 132 -0.38 14.73 17.51
CA PRO A 132 -1.49 13.77 17.48
C PRO A 132 -2.37 13.90 16.22
N SER A 133 -2.29 15.03 15.51
CA SER A 133 -3.03 15.29 14.27
C SER A 133 -2.20 16.22 13.37
N PRO A 134 -2.34 16.11 12.04
CA PRO A 134 -1.69 17.04 11.12
C PRO A 134 -2.32 18.44 11.25
N ASP A 135 -1.49 19.48 11.21
CA ASP A 135 -1.96 20.86 11.09
C ASP A 135 -2.15 21.27 9.61
N ALA A 136 -2.66 22.48 9.38
CA ALA A 136 -2.92 22.99 8.04
C ALA A 136 -1.64 23.09 7.19
N SER A 137 -0.51 23.48 7.81
CA SER A 137 0.78 23.59 7.11
C SER A 137 1.27 22.23 6.65
N TRP A 138 1.12 21.19 7.49
CA TRP A 138 1.49 19.83 7.14
C TRP A 138 0.67 19.32 5.96
N LEU A 139 -0.65 19.54 5.99
CA LEU A 139 -1.56 19.10 4.92
C LEU A 139 -1.25 19.80 3.59
N GLU A 140 -0.98 21.11 3.60
CA GLU A 140 -0.61 21.87 2.41
C GLU A 140 0.70 21.35 1.78
N GLN A 141 1.72 21.11 2.61
CA GLN A 141 3.00 20.56 2.15
C GLN A 141 2.83 19.15 1.58
N PHE A 142 2.07 18.28 2.26
CA PHE A 142 1.75 16.95 1.76
C PHE A 142 1.02 17.01 0.40
N SER A 143 0.03 17.89 0.27
CA SER A 143 -0.70 18.12 -1.00
C SER A 143 0.25 18.45 -2.14
N THR A 144 1.17 19.38 -1.87
CA THR A 144 2.11 19.90 -2.86
C THR A 144 3.07 18.81 -3.30
N LEU A 145 3.57 18.00 -2.36
CA LEU A 145 4.49 16.89 -2.64
C LEU A 145 3.83 15.77 -3.43
N GLU A 146 2.57 15.44 -3.13
CA GLU A 146 1.81 14.40 -3.85
C GLU A 146 1.18 14.92 -5.16
N GLY A 147 1.24 16.22 -5.43
CA GLY A 147 0.66 16.83 -6.63
C GLY A 147 -0.87 16.89 -6.60
N PHE A 148 -1.50 16.87 -5.43
CA PHE A 148 -2.94 17.06 -5.30
C PHE A 148 -3.33 18.50 -5.66
N ALA A 149 -4.50 18.66 -6.29
CA ALA A 149 -5.02 19.98 -6.61
C ALA A 149 -5.31 20.77 -5.31
N PRO A 150 -5.07 22.09 -5.29
CA PRO A 150 -5.47 22.93 -4.16
C PRO A 150 -6.97 22.72 -3.86
N ASN A 151 -7.31 22.53 -2.58
CA ASN A 151 -8.69 22.30 -2.10
C ASN A 151 -9.36 20.97 -2.52
N SER A 152 -8.61 19.94 -2.92
CA SER A 152 -9.17 18.58 -3.10
C SER A 152 -9.54 17.88 -1.77
N TRP A 153 -9.34 18.54 -0.63
CA TRP A 153 -9.52 18.02 0.73
C TRP A 153 -10.97 18.00 1.24
N ASN A 154 -11.96 17.81 0.36
CA ASN A 154 -13.29 17.38 0.82
C ASN A 154 -13.31 15.91 1.29
N PHE A 155 -12.14 15.27 1.41
CA PHE A 155 -11.95 14.08 2.22
C PHE A 155 -12.03 14.49 3.68
N THR A 156 -13.15 14.17 4.32
CA THR A 156 -13.29 14.26 5.77
C THR A 156 -12.24 13.37 6.42
N ILE A 157 -11.07 13.91 6.76
CA ILE A 157 -10.26 13.36 7.84
C ILE A 157 -11.09 13.67 9.09
N SER A 158 -12.02 12.79 9.42
CA SER A 158 -12.78 12.90 10.65
C SER A 158 -11.81 12.72 11.81
N SER A 159 -11.31 13.83 12.31
CA SER A 159 -10.68 13.94 13.62
C SER A 159 -11.79 13.94 14.68
N SER A 160 -12.59 12.88 14.77
CA SER A 160 -13.52 12.70 15.89
C SER A 160 -13.09 11.49 16.72
N PRO A 161 -12.53 11.69 17.92
CA PRO A 161 -12.40 10.65 18.93
C PRO A 161 -13.73 10.46 19.68
N GLU A 162 -14.87 10.54 18.99
CA GLU A 162 -16.18 10.38 19.62
C GLU A 162 -16.59 8.91 19.57
N LEU A 163 -16.33 8.26 20.71
CA LEU A 163 -17.12 7.19 21.32
C LEU A 163 -18.41 6.87 20.54
N ARG A 164 -18.40 5.75 19.80
CA ARG A 164 -19.66 5.08 19.47
C ARG A 164 -20.32 4.68 20.79
N PRO A 165 -21.56 5.08 21.10
CA PRO A 165 -22.22 4.60 22.30
C PRO A 165 -22.33 3.07 22.23
N ARG A 166 -21.96 2.39 23.33
CA ARG A 166 -22.23 0.95 23.47
C ARG A 166 -23.74 0.73 23.33
N PRO A 167 -24.18 -0.31 22.61
CA PRO A 167 -25.58 -0.72 22.66
C PRO A 167 -25.94 -1.12 24.11
N PRO A 168 -27.17 -0.81 24.57
CA PRO A 168 -27.61 -1.21 25.91
C PRO A 168 -27.65 -2.74 26.01
N MET A 169 -27.31 -3.25 27.21
CA MET A 169 -27.51 -4.66 27.57
C MET A 169 -29.00 -4.98 27.68
#